data_AF-A0A429C4E7-F1
#
_entry.id   AF-A0A429C4E7-F1
#
_cell.length_a   1.000
_cell.length_b   1.000
_cell.length_c   1.000
_cell.angle_alpha   90.00
_cell.angle_beta   90.00
_cell.angle_gamma   90.00
#
_symmetry.space_group_name_H-M   'P 1'
#
loop_
_entity.id
_entity.type
_entity.pdbx_description
1 polymer ?
#
loop_
_entity_poly.entity_id
_entity_poly.type
_entity_poly.pdbx_seq_one_letter_code
_entity_poly.pdbx_strand_id
1 'polypeptide(L)'
;MNISDLVEVLGSIVEFVFSEETEFLDSMTDEAQANFVVPLGMSAKMLSSGEYSAMEFVSAACAVRFCAEPHMVEFPDELARMLSRLPR
;
A
#
# COMPACT_ATOMS: atom_id res chain seq x y z
N MET A 1 -5.06 2.14 -15.92
CA MET A 1 -5.74 1.55 -14.76
C MET A 1 -6.96 2.40 -14.48
N ASN A 2 -8.14 1.80 -14.33
CA ASN A 2 -9.32 2.54 -13.89
C ASN A 2 -9.34 2.62 -12.34
N ILE A 3 -10.21 3.43 -11.75
CA ILE A 3 -10.25 3.59 -10.28
C ILE A 3 -10.63 2.30 -9.56
N SER A 4 -11.54 1.50 -10.10
CA SER A 4 -11.94 0.22 -9.50
C SER A 4 -10.76 -0.75 -9.42
N ASP A 5 -9.97 -0.88 -10.49
CA ASP A 5 -8.76 -1.71 -10.49
C ASP A 5 -7.76 -1.23 -9.43
N LEU A 6 -7.64 0.09 -9.25
CA LEU A 6 -6.74 0.68 -8.27
C LEU A 6 -7.21 0.41 -6.84
N VAL A 7 -8.53 0.48 -6.60
CA VAL A 7 -9.16 0.13 -5.32
C VAL A 7 -8.87 -1.31 -4.97
N GLU A 8 -9.04 -2.23 -5.92
CA GLU A 8 -8.73 -3.65 -5.72
C GLU A 8 -7.26 -3.86 -5.38
N VAL A 9 -6.34 -3.30 -6.18
CA VAL A 9 -4.89 -3.47 -5.94
C VAL A 9 -4.47 -2.90 -4.59
N LEU A 10 -4.89 -1.67 -4.27
CA LEU A 10 -4.51 -1.04 -3.01
C LEU A 10 -5.16 -1.74 -1.82
N GLY A 11 -6.39 -2.23 -1.98
CA GLY A 11 -7.08 -3.07 -1.00
C GLY A 11 -6.31 -4.37 -0.71
N SER A 12 -5.86 -5.08 -1.74
CA SER A 12 -5.06 -6.30 -1.56
C SER A 12 -3.71 -6.03 -0.88
N ILE A 13 -3.08 -4.87 -1.13
CA ILE A 13 -1.85 -4.48 -0.42
C ILE A 13 -2.14 -4.20 1.05
N VAL A 14 -3.22 -3.47 1.35
CA VAL A 14 -3.66 -3.19 2.73
C VAL A 14 -3.94 -4.50 3.46
N GLU A 15 -4.69 -5.42 2.85
CA GLU A 15 -5.00 -6.72 3.44
C GLU A 15 -3.74 -7.55 3.68
N PHE A 16 -2.83 -7.64 2.70
CA PHE A 16 -1.60 -8.40 2.84
C PHE A 16 -0.73 -7.89 4.00
N VAL A 17 -0.60 -6.57 4.13
CA VAL A 17 0.29 -5.94 5.12
C VAL A 17 -0.34 -5.92 6.51
N PHE A 18 -1.63 -5.59 6.62
CA PHE A 18 -2.31 -5.46 7.91
C PHE A 18 -3.03 -6.74 8.37
N SER A 19 -2.97 -7.84 7.62
CA SER A 19 -3.49 -9.13 8.07
C SER A 19 -2.67 -9.64 9.25
N GLU A 20 -3.36 -10.00 10.34
CA GLU A 20 -2.76 -10.64 11.51
C GLU A 20 -2.22 -12.04 11.20
N GLU A 21 -2.60 -12.65 10.06
CA GLU A 21 -2.16 -13.99 9.69
C GLU A 21 -0.71 -14.05 9.22
N THR A 22 -0.16 -12.96 8.71
CA THR A 22 1.16 -12.95 8.07
C THR A 22 2.29 -12.50 8.99
N GLU A 23 1.98 -11.90 10.15
CA GLU A 23 2.92 -11.20 11.05
C GLU A 23 3.90 -10.29 10.27
N PHE A 24 3.51 -9.85 9.07
CA PHE A 24 4.45 -9.27 8.12
C PHE A 24 4.98 -7.91 8.60
N LEU A 25 4.11 -7.11 9.21
CA LEU A 25 4.47 -5.84 9.82
C LEU A 25 5.63 -5.99 10.81
N ASP A 26 5.59 -7.00 11.67
CA ASP A 26 6.61 -7.23 12.70
C ASP A 26 7.94 -7.70 12.09
N SER A 27 7.93 -8.22 10.86
CA SER A 27 9.14 -8.61 10.12
C SER A 27 9.82 -7.46 9.39
N MET A 28 9.15 -6.32 9.22
CA MET A 28 9.68 -5.15 8.52
C MET A 28 10.70 -4.40 9.40
N THR A 29 11.68 -3.78 8.75
CA THR A 29 12.60 -2.85 9.42
C THR A 29 11.85 -1.60 9.92
N ASP A 30 12.35 -0.98 10.99
CA ASP A 30 11.78 0.27 11.55
C ASP A 30 11.65 1.36 10.48
N GLU A 31 12.63 1.46 9.58
CA GLU A 31 12.64 2.43 8.48
C GLU A 31 11.56 2.12 7.43
N ALA A 32 11.40 0.85 7.04
CA ALA A 32 10.36 0.46 6.11
C ALA A 32 8.97 0.66 6.73
N GLN A 33 8.78 0.34 8.02
CA GLN A 33 7.52 0.63 8.71
C GLN A 33 7.20 2.12 8.70
N ALA A 34 8.15 2.97 9.12
CA ALA A 34 7.95 4.42 9.17
C ALA A 34 7.61 5.02 7.79
N ASN A 35 8.27 4.54 6.74
CA ASN A 35 8.11 5.09 5.39
C ASN A 35 6.87 4.54 4.67
N PHE A 36 6.61 3.23 4.73
CA PHE A 36 5.58 2.56 3.93
C PHE A 36 4.27 2.34 4.69
N VAL A 37 4.32 1.92 5.96
CA VAL A 37 3.10 1.55 6.71
C VAL A 37 2.24 2.76 7.00
N VAL A 38 2.84 3.93 7.23
CA VAL A 38 2.10 5.19 7.47
C VAL A 38 1.23 5.59 6.27
N PRO A 39 1.76 5.80 5.05
CA PRO A 39 0.92 6.14 3.89
C PRO A 39 -0.04 5.00 3.51
N LEU A 40 0.33 3.74 3.73
CA LEU A 40 -0.58 2.62 3.50
C LEU A 40 -1.76 2.62 4.48
N GLY A 41 -1.53 2.92 5.76
CA GLY A 41 -2.57 3.04 6.78
C GLY A 41 -3.53 4.20 6.49
N MET A 42 -3.03 5.32 5.98
CA MET A 42 -3.90 6.41 5.49
C MET A 42 -4.78 5.96 4.33
N SER A 43 -4.21 5.21 3.38
CA SER A 43 -4.94 4.64 2.25
C SER A 43 -5.99 3.62 2.69
N ALA A 44 -5.68 2.78 3.69
CA ALA A 44 -6.63 1.85 4.31
C ALA A 44 -7.82 2.58 4.93
N LYS A 45 -7.57 3.71 5.61
CA LYS A 45 -8.63 4.56 6.16
C LYS A 45 -9.51 5.16 5.06
N MET A 46 -8.90 5.64 3.96
CA MET A 46 -9.65 6.14 2.81
C MET A 46 -10.53 5.05 2.19
N LEU A 47 -9.98 3.84 1.97
CA LEU A 47 -10.71 2.70 1.43
C LEU A 47 -11.90 2.30 2.30
N SER A 48 -11.71 2.23 3.62
CA SER A 48 -12.76 1.86 4.57
C SER A 48 -13.86 2.91 4.71
N SER A 49 -13.53 4.21 4.65
CA SER A 49 -14.55 5.27 4.71
C SER A 49 -15.29 5.44 3.39
N GLY A 50 -14.64 5.17 2.26
CA GLY A 50 -15.14 5.51 0.93
C GLY A 50 -15.15 7.02 0.66
N GLU A 51 -14.57 7.82 1.55
CA GLU A 51 -14.57 9.29 1.48
C GLU A 51 -13.28 9.78 0.82
N TYR A 52 -13.28 9.79 -0.51
CA TYR A 52 -12.18 10.34 -1.32
C TYR A 52 -12.65 10.70 -2.73
N SER A 53 -12.06 11.73 -3.30
CA SER A 53 -12.12 11.96 -4.73
C SER A 53 -11.18 10.98 -5.46
N ALA A 54 -11.44 10.76 -6.75
CA ALA A 54 -10.56 9.95 -7.60
C ALA A 54 -9.11 10.48 -7.62
N MET A 55 -8.94 11.81 -7.57
CA MET A 55 -7.62 12.45 -7.56
C MET A 55 -6.87 12.16 -6.25
N GLU A 56 -7.54 12.34 -5.11
CA GLU A 56 -6.94 12.05 -3.80
C GLU A 56 -6.53 10.59 -3.68
N PHE A 57 -7.36 9.68 -4.19
CA PHE A 57 -7.07 8.26 -4.16
C PHE A 57 -5.86 7.88 -5.03
N VAL A 58 -5.76 8.44 -6.23
CA VAL A 58 -4.58 8.25 -7.09
C VAL A 58 -3.32 8.82 -6.44
N SER A 59 -3.41 10.02 -5.84
CA SER A 59 -2.27 10.62 -5.12
C SER A 59 -1.82 9.77 -3.93
N ALA A 60 -2.76 9.20 -3.16
CA ALA A 60 -2.45 8.30 -2.06
C ALA A 60 -1.74 7.02 -2.56
N ALA A 61 -2.23 6.43 -3.64
CA ALA A 61 -1.61 5.25 -4.24
C ALA A 61 -0.19 5.53 -4.77
N CYS A 62 0.03 6.70 -5.41
CA CYS A 62 1.37 7.15 -5.81
C CYS A 62 2.30 7.29 -4.60
N ALA A 63 1.82 7.89 -3.52
CA ALA A 63 2.60 8.06 -2.30
C ALA A 63 2.98 6.72 -1.66
N VAL A 64 2.06 5.76 -1.60
CA VAL A 64 2.33 4.40 -1.12
C VAL A 64 3.44 3.75 -1.95
N ARG A 65 3.34 3.80 -3.28
CA ARG A 65 4.37 3.23 -4.15
C ARG A 65 5.72 3.92 -3.96
N PHE A 66 5.73 5.25 -3.98
CA PHE A 66 6.96 6.04 -3.85
C PHE A 66 7.69 5.74 -2.53
N CYS A 67 6.96 5.68 -1.42
CA CYS A 67 7.55 5.38 -0.12
C CYS A 67 7.97 3.91 0.03
N ALA A 68 7.30 2.99 -0.66
CA ALA A 68 7.66 1.57 -0.64
C ALA A 68 8.91 1.27 -1.48
N GLU A 69 9.12 1.99 -2.59
CA GLU A 69 10.11 1.67 -3.63
C GLU A 69 11.54 1.41 -3.11
N PRO A 70 12.09 2.19 -2.16
CA PRO A 70 13.42 1.92 -1.60
C PRO A 70 13.52 0.59 -0.85
N HIS A 71 12.41 0.09 -0.32
CA HIS A 71 12.35 -1.08 0.58
C HIS A 71 11.87 -2.35 -0.13
N MET A 72 11.41 -2.25 -1.39
CA MET A 72 10.79 -3.37 -2.11
C MET A 72 11.71 -4.59 -2.30
N VAL A 73 13.03 -4.42 -2.20
CA VAL A 73 14.00 -5.54 -2.27
C VAL A 73 13.94 -6.44 -1.03
N GLU A 74 13.43 -5.92 0.09
CA GLU A 74 13.27 -6.63 1.36
C GLU A 74 11.87 -7.23 1.50
N PHE A 75 10.93 -6.85 0.62
CA PHE A 75 9.55 -7.28 0.69
C PHE A 75 9.35 -8.65 0.01
N PRO A 76 8.33 -9.41 0.42
CA PRO A 76 7.90 -10.61 -0.30
C PRO A 76 7.60 -10.28 -1.76
N ASP A 77 8.01 -11.17 -2.67
CA ASP A 77 7.80 -11.04 -4.12
C ASP A 77 6.36 -10.67 -4.49
N GLU A 78 5.39 -11.24 -3.78
CA GLU A 78 3.97 -10.98 -3.99
C GLU A 78 3.61 -9.51 -3.70
N LEU A 79 4.04 -8.99 -2.55
CA LEU A 79 3.83 -7.59 -2.17
C LEU A 79 4.55 -6.67 -3.16
N ALA A 80 5.80 -6.98 -3.52
CA ALA A 80 6.55 -6.20 -4.49
C ALA A 80 5.85 -6.15 -5.86
N ARG A 81 5.27 -7.27 -6.32
CA ARG A 81 4.48 -7.31 -7.56
C ARG A 81 3.22 -6.45 -7.45
N MET A 82 2.49 -6.49 -6.34
CA MET A 82 1.29 -5.67 -6.16
C MET A 82 1.64 -4.17 -6.15
N LEU A 83 2.66 -3.77 -5.41
CA LEU A 83 3.15 -2.39 -5.35
C LEU A 83 3.60 -1.87 -6.73
N SER A 84 4.19 -2.73 -7.56
CA SER A 84 4.61 -2.35 -8.92
C SER A 84 3.44 -1.96 -9.84
N ARG A 85 2.22 -2.40 -9.50
CA ARG A 85 0.99 -2.08 -10.23
C ARG A 85 0.43 -0.70 -9.87
N LEU A 86 0.72 -0.16 -8.69
CA LEU A 86 0.27 1.18 -8.31
C LEU A 86 0.81 2.26 -9.28
N PRO A 87 0.11 3.39 -9.46
CA PRO A 87 0.61 4.49 -10.29
C PRO A 87 1.91 5.10 -9.74
N ARG A 88 2.69 5.77 -10.61
CA ARG A 88 3.86 6.59 -10.26
C ARG A 88 3.50 8.05 -10.37
#